data_AF-A0AAD4IGC2-F1
#
_entry.id   AF-A0AAD4IGC2-F1
#
_cell.length_a   1.000
_cell.length_b   1.000
_cell.length_c   1.000
_cell.angle_alpha   90.00
_cell.angle_beta   90.00
_cell.angle_gamma   90.00
#
_symmetry.space_group_name_H-M   'P 1'
#
loop_
_entity.id
_entity.type
_entity.pdbx_description
1 polymer ?
#
loop_
_entity_poly.entity_id
_entity_poly.type
_entity_poly.pdbx_seq_one_letter_code
_entity_poly.pdbx_strand_id
1 'polypeptide(L)'
;MSTTAMKFDPTRLWNKLENTPQPRWKTQQYIKDYRTSECLEFCSKMQRLLPRELRDMIYENLLPNPHGWHVMIDKNIATKINRRLRNPSFVGQQTHVELAQTWYLNSVFTTGNSSDMNYLLQCMYWGLPQMDFSQYIRHVHIEVKPIHAVRQDDWSNSSLYYRCKEGVCLPSNFAKLSSLRELATVAIRIRYEDWRYDGVANTSGRVSMDSWVTDVFPLLKQLADVGVKLAVIIDHREAVEVGPEHLDAKGWSNLVRGVRRCNYYS
;
A
#
# COMPACT_ATOMS: atom_id res chain seq x y z
N MET A 1 -1.65 -24.06 35.45
CA MET A 1 -2.41 -25.13 34.75
C MET A 1 -1.59 -25.59 33.56
N SER A 2 -0.96 -26.77 33.63
CA SER A 2 -0.17 -27.31 32.51
C SER A 2 -1.11 -27.99 31.52
N THR A 3 -1.27 -27.40 30.33
CA THR A 3 -1.85 -28.09 29.18
C THR A 3 -0.80 -29.04 28.63
N THR A 4 -0.96 -30.34 28.90
CA THR A 4 -0.16 -31.39 28.26
C THR A 4 -0.48 -31.38 26.77
N ALA A 5 0.36 -30.73 25.98
CA ALA A 5 0.25 -30.77 24.52
C ALA A 5 0.43 -32.23 24.09
N MET A 6 -0.64 -32.84 23.56
CA MET A 6 -0.59 -34.16 22.93
C MET A 6 0.46 -34.10 21.82
N LYS A 7 1.57 -34.83 21.97
CA LYS A 7 2.55 -34.99 20.89
C LYS A 7 1.88 -35.69 19.72
N PHE A 8 1.72 -34.96 18.63
CA PHE A 8 1.14 -35.47 17.39
C PHE A 8 2.14 -36.43 16.72
N ASP A 9 1.69 -37.65 16.41
CA ASP A 9 2.45 -38.64 15.65
C ASP A 9 1.81 -38.79 14.26
N PRO A 10 2.42 -38.20 13.20
CA PRO A 10 1.88 -38.23 11.84
C PRO A 10 1.74 -39.65 11.30
N THR A 11 2.63 -40.55 11.71
CA THR A 11 2.74 -41.92 11.20
C THR A 11 1.60 -42.78 11.74
N ARG A 12 1.24 -42.60 13.01
CA ARG A 12 0.09 -43.28 13.63
C ARG A 12 -1.24 -42.81 13.04
N LEU A 13 -1.29 -41.58 12.53
CA LEU A 13 -2.48 -41.01 11.91
C LEU A 13 -2.68 -41.52 10.47
N TRP A 14 -1.59 -41.68 9.73
CA TRP A 14 -1.63 -42.19 8.36
C TRP A 14 -2.14 -43.63 8.30
N ASN A 15 -1.67 -44.48 9.21
CA ASN A 15 -2.18 -45.83 9.38
C ASN A 15 -3.68 -45.90 9.77
N LYS A 16 -4.22 -44.86 10.42
CA LYS A 16 -5.64 -44.77 10.79
C LYS A 16 -6.53 -44.29 9.65
N LEU A 17 -5.99 -43.48 8.74
CA LEU A 17 -6.72 -42.97 7.57
C LEU A 17 -6.78 -43.98 6.44
N GLU A 18 -5.79 -44.87 6.29
CA GLU A 18 -5.80 -45.93 5.27
C GLU A 18 -6.81 -47.04 5.55
N ASN A 19 -7.15 -47.28 6.82
CA ASN A 19 -7.93 -48.47 7.22
C ASN A 19 -9.41 -48.19 7.55
N THR A 20 -9.92 -46.97 7.35
CA THR A 20 -11.34 -46.68 7.58
C THR A 20 -11.81 -45.55 6.68
N PRO A 21 -12.83 -45.75 5.82
CA PRO A 21 -13.37 -44.68 4.98
C PRO A 21 -14.04 -43.61 5.87
N GLN A 22 -13.27 -42.59 6.23
CA GLN A 22 -13.79 -41.40 6.89
C GLN A 22 -14.51 -40.53 5.85
N PRO A 23 -15.63 -39.87 6.21
CA PRO A 23 -16.24 -38.90 5.33
C PRO A 23 -15.26 -37.74 5.08
N ARG A 24 -15.12 -37.32 3.81
CA ARG A 24 -14.10 -36.35 3.34
C ARG A 24 -13.98 -35.08 4.20
N TRP A 25 -15.09 -34.60 4.76
CA TRP A 25 -15.11 -33.40 5.61
C TRP A 25 -14.33 -33.56 6.92
N LYS A 26 -14.31 -34.76 7.52
CA LYS A 26 -13.52 -35.03 8.73
C LYS A 26 -12.04 -34.95 8.42
N THR A 27 -11.59 -35.59 7.34
CA THR A 27 -10.19 -35.55 6.90
C THR A 27 -9.73 -34.12 6.62
N GLN A 28 -10.57 -33.31 5.96
CA GLN A 28 -10.25 -31.89 5.72
C GLN A 28 -10.12 -31.08 7.01
N GLN A 29 -11.01 -31.32 7.98
CA GLN A 29 -10.95 -30.67 9.28
C GLN A 29 -9.68 -31.06 10.05
N TYR A 30 -9.33 -32.34 10.08
CA TYR A 30 -8.09 -32.82 10.72
C TYR A 30 -6.83 -32.21 10.08
N ILE A 31 -6.76 -32.16 8.75
CA ILE A 31 -5.64 -31.52 8.05
C ILE A 31 -5.55 -30.03 8.40
N LYS A 32 -6.69 -29.36 8.52
CA LYS A 32 -6.75 -27.95 8.92
C LYS A 32 -6.25 -27.75 10.35
N ASP A 33 -6.67 -28.59 11.28
CA ASP A 33 -6.28 -28.49 12.69
C ASP A 33 -4.79 -28.77 12.88
N TYR A 34 -4.26 -29.81 12.22
CA TYR A 34 -2.83 -30.12 12.22
C TYR A 34 -1.98 -28.97 11.65
N ARG A 35 -2.35 -28.42 10.49
CA ARG A 35 -1.64 -27.28 9.91
C ARG A 35 -1.67 -26.05 10.81
N THR A 36 -2.78 -25.87 11.52
CA THR A 36 -2.97 -24.75 12.46
C THR A 36 -2.04 -24.93 13.66
N SER A 37 -1.98 -26.11 14.27
CA SER A 37 -1.10 -26.37 15.42
C SER A 37 0.38 -26.24 15.06
N GLU A 38 0.80 -26.82 13.93
CA GLU A 38 2.19 -26.73 13.46
C GLU A 38 2.61 -25.29 13.17
N CYS A 39 1.74 -24.52 12.52
CA CYS A 39 2.03 -23.12 12.24
C CYS A 39 2.12 -22.28 13.52
N LEU A 40 1.21 -22.49 14.47
CA LEU A 40 1.24 -21.83 15.77
C LEU A 40 2.52 -22.15 16.54
N GLU A 41 2.93 -23.42 16.58
CA GLU A 41 4.17 -23.84 17.24
C GLU A 41 5.39 -23.21 16.57
N PHE A 42 5.46 -23.24 15.24
CA PHE A 42 6.53 -22.59 14.48
C PHE A 42 6.60 -21.09 14.75
N CYS A 43 5.48 -20.38 14.65
CA CYS A 43 5.41 -18.95 14.91
C CYS A 43 5.80 -18.60 16.35
N SER A 44 5.38 -19.42 17.32
CA SER A 44 5.74 -19.25 18.74
C SER A 44 7.25 -19.45 18.98
N LYS A 45 7.85 -20.47 18.34
CA LYS A 45 9.30 -20.70 18.39
C LYS A 45 10.05 -19.52 17.77
N MET A 46 9.60 -19.04 16.62
CA MET A 46 10.18 -17.91 15.92
C MET A 46 10.14 -16.63 16.76
N GLN A 47 9.00 -16.33 17.39
CA GLN A 47 8.84 -15.19 18.31
C GLN A 47 9.80 -15.26 19.50
N ARG A 48 10.03 -16.46 20.05
CA ARG A 48 10.91 -16.65 21.21
C ARG A 48 12.40 -16.59 20.85
N LEU A 49 12.79 -17.13 19.69
CA LEU A 49 14.19 -17.40 19.37
C LEU A 49 14.83 -16.35 18.48
N LEU A 50 14.05 -15.71 17.60
CA LEU A 50 14.58 -14.72 16.66
C LEU A 50 14.35 -13.31 17.21
N PRO A 51 15.27 -12.36 17.01
CA PRO A 51 15.00 -10.94 17.21
C PRO A 51 14.01 -10.42 16.16
N ARG A 52 13.43 -9.25 16.42
CA ARG A 52 12.36 -8.65 15.59
C ARG A 52 12.81 -8.47 14.13
N GLU A 53 14.02 -8.02 13.91
CA GLU A 53 14.58 -7.70 12.59
C GLU A 53 14.66 -8.95 11.70
N LEU A 54 15.08 -10.09 12.25
CA LEU A 54 15.11 -11.35 11.50
C LEU A 54 13.70 -11.89 11.23
N ARG A 55 12.73 -11.62 12.11
CA ARG A 55 11.32 -11.97 11.84
C ARG A 55 10.75 -11.10 10.72
N ASP A 56 11.10 -9.82 10.67
CA ASP A 56 10.65 -8.90 9.62
C ASP A 56 11.12 -9.34 8.23
N MET A 57 12.36 -9.81 8.11
CA MET A 57 12.85 -10.43 6.88
C MET A 57 12.02 -11.66 6.45
N ILE A 58 11.58 -12.49 7.40
CA ILE A 58 10.70 -13.64 7.10
C ILE A 58 9.33 -13.14 6.68
N TYR A 59 8.76 -12.17 7.39
CA TYR A 59 7.45 -11.60 7.10
C TYR A 59 7.38 -10.94 5.72
N GLU A 60 8.42 -10.21 5.33
CA GLU A 60 8.54 -9.62 4.00
C GLU A 60 8.40 -10.67 2.89
N ASN A 61 8.98 -11.85 3.08
CA ASN A 61 8.86 -12.96 2.12
C ASN A 61 7.47 -13.63 2.10
N LEU A 62 6.71 -13.53 3.20
CA LEU A 62 5.37 -14.13 3.33
C LEU A 62 4.25 -13.20 2.90
N LEU A 63 4.45 -11.89 3.06
CA LEU A 63 3.49 -10.87 2.75
C LEU A 63 3.52 -10.59 1.24
N PRO A 64 2.35 -10.32 0.63
CA PRO A 64 2.35 -9.87 -0.76
C PRO A 64 3.12 -8.54 -0.85
N ASN A 65 3.96 -8.43 -1.88
CA ASN A 65 4.70 -7.22 -2.28
C ASN A 65 5.95 -6.88 -1.43
N PRO A 66 6.97 -7.75 -1.36
CA PRO A 66 8.23 -7.44 -0.67
C PRO A 66 9.00 -6.23 -1.25
N HIS A 67 8.66 -5.76 -2.45
CA HIS A 67 9.46 -4.77 -3.19
C HIS A 67 8.63 -3.68 -3.91
N GLY A 68 7.89 -2.85 -3.16
CA GLY A 68 7.44 -1.56 -3.67
C GLY A 68 6.31 -1.56 -4.70
N TRP A 69 5.50 -2.62 -4.75
CA TRP A 69 4.30 -2.59 -5.59
C TRP A 69 3.24 -1.66 -5.00
N HIS A 70 2.66 -0.84 -5.86
CA HIS A 70 1.58 0.08 -5.52
C HIS A 70 0.35 -0.69 -5.04
N VAL A 71 0.11 -0.63 -3.74
CA VAL A 71 -1.11 -1.11 -3.13
C VAL A 71 -2.18 -0.07 -3.43
N MET A 72 -2.92 -0.28 -4.53
CA MET A 72 -4.15 0.47 -4.75
C MET A 72 -5.10 0.15 -3.62
N ILE A 73 -5.55 1.19 -2.91
CA ILE A 73 -6.51 1.04 -1.82
C ILE A 73 -7.86 0.70 -2.46
N ASP A 74 -8.07 -0.59 -2.68
CA ASP A 74 -9.31 -1.14 -3.20
C ASP A 74 -9.95 -2.09 -2.16
N LYS A 75 -11.23 -2.42 -2.36
CA LYS A 75 -11.97 -3.33 -1.47
C LYS A 75 -11.40 -4.76 -1.46
N ASN A 76 -10.51 -5.09 -2.39
CA ASN A 76 -9.93 -6.42 -2.59
C ASN A 76 -8.52 -6.54 -2.01
N ILE A 77 -7.94 -5.51 -1.38
CA ILE A 77 -6.62 -5.60 -0.74
C ILE A 77 -6.52 -6.79 0.20
N ALA A 78 -7.62 -7.05 0.93
CA ALA A 78 -7.73 -8.13 1.89
C ALA A 78 -7.64 -9.51 1.24
N THR A 79 -8.03 -9.63 -0.04
CA THR A 79 -7.96 -10.90 -0.77
C THR A 79 -6.54 -11.20 -1.26
N LYS A 80 -5.70 -10.17 -1.42
CA LYS A 80 -4.28 -10.31 -1.78
C LYS A 80 -3.44 -10.79 -0.61
N ILE A 81 -3.78 -10.41 0.62
CA ILE A 81 -3.12 -10.92 1.83
C ILE A 81 -3.65 -12.32 2.14
N ASN A 82 -2.74 -13.29 2.26
CA ASN A 82 -3.09 -14.66 2.61
C ASN A 82 -3.99 -14.69 3.85
N ARG A 83 -5.23 -15.17 3.67
CA ARG A 83 -6.27 -15.19 4.73
C ARG A 83 -5.81 -15.91 5.99
N ARG A 84 -4.90 -16.90 5.88
CA ARG A 84 -4.37 -17.62 7.04
C ARG A 84 -3.46 -16.75 7.90
N LEU A 85 -2.67 -15.87 7.30
CA LEU A 85 -1.78 -14.95 8.02
C LEU A 85 -2.57 -13.89 8.82
N ARG A 86 -3.77 -13.56 8.37
CA ARG A 86 -4.71 -12.64 9.04
C ARG A 86 -5.57 -13.31 10.13
N ASN A 87 -5.32 -14.58 10.42
CA ASN A 87 -6.06 -15.32 11.43
C ASN A 87 -5.17 -15.51 12.67
N PRO A 88 -5.44 -14.83 13.80
CA PRO A 88 -4.64 -14.98 15.00
C PRO A 88 -4.70 -16.41 15.57
N SER A 89 -5.75 -17.18 15.31
CA SER A 89 -5.81 -18.60 15.68
C SER A 89 -4.87 -19.48 14.86
N PHE A 90 -4.31 -18.99 13.75
CA PHE A 90 -3.39 -19.74 12.88
C PHE A 90 -1.92 -19.40 13.14
N VAL A 91 -1.59 -18.12 13.34
CA VAL A 91 -0.20 -17.64 13.53
C VAL A 91 0.12 -17.23 14.98
N GLY A 92 -0.90 -17.10 15.84
CA GLY A 92 -0.78 -16.51 17.17
C GLY A 92 -0.94 -14.98 17.16
N GLN A 93 -1.43 -14.42 18.27
CA GLN A 93 -1.77 -12.99 18.35
C GLN A 93 -0.56 -12.06 18.14
N GLN A 94 0.59 -12.40 18.74
CA GLN A 94 1.79 -11.57 18.63
C GLN A 94 2.31 -11.54 17.18
N THR A 95 2.48 -12.71 16.57
CA THR A 95 2.85 -12.83 15.14
C THR A 95 1.87 -12.10 14.23
N HIS A 96 0.57 -12.17 14.53
CA HIS A 96 -0.46 -11.50 13.76
C HIS A 96 -0.32 -9.97 13.78
N VAL A 97 -0.07 -9.39 14.96
CA VAL A 97 0.23 -7.96 15.12
C VAL A 97 1.49 -7.59 14.35
N GLU A 98 2.54 -8.38 14.51
CA GLU A 98 3.84 -8.19 13.89
C GLU A 98 3.80 -8.26 12.35
N LEU A 99 3.01 -9.18 11.79
CA LEU A 99 2.73 -9.26 10.35
C LEU A 99 2.00 -8.01 9.85
N ALA A 100 1.01 -7.53 10.60
CA ALA A 100 0.29 -6.31 10.23
C ALA A 100 1.22 -5.09 10.21
N GLN A 101 2.04 -4.90 11.24
CA GLN A 101 3.03 -3.81 11.30
C GLN A 101 3.98 -3.86 10.11
N THR A 102 4.57 -5.02 9.84
CA THR A 102 5.51 -5.21 8.73
C THR A 102 4.85 -4.91 7.38
N TRP A 103 3.60 -5.34 7.20
CA TRP A 103 2.86 -5.05 5.98
C TRP A 103 2.65 -3.55 5.77
N TYR A 104 2.24 -2.80 6.80
CA TYR A 104 2.06 -1.34 6.69
C TYR A 104 3.40 -0.60 6.50
N LEU A 105 4.47 -1.04 7.15
CA LEU A 105 5.81 -0.44 7.05
C LEU A 105 6.38 -0.58 5.64
N ASN A 106 6.19 -1.73 5.00
CA ASN A 106 6.82 -2.04 3.71
C ASN A 106 5.90 -1.82 2.50
N SER A 107 4.61 -1.53 2.72
CA SER A 107 3.67 -1.26 1.64
C SER A 107 3.75 0.18 1.14
N VAL A 108 3.60 0.33 -0.18
CA VAL A 108 3.42 1.63 -0.84
C VAL A 108 1.94 1.82 -1.15
N PHE A 109 1.25 2.65 -0.38
CA PHE A 109 -0.18 2.88 -0.55
C PHE A 109 -0.44 3.93 -1.62
N THR A 110 -1.15 3.57 -2.69
CA THR A 110 -1.52 4.53 -3.73
C THR A 110 -2.97 4.94 -3.58
N THR A 111 -3.20 6.24 -3.51
CA THR A 111 -4.52 6.86 -3.38
C THR A 111 -4.75 7.87 -4.49
N GLY A 112 -5.98 7.92 -5.01
CA GLY A 112 -6.44 8.96 -5.93
C GLY A 112 -7.47 9.92 -5.32
N ASN A 113 -7.97 9.64 -4.11
CA ASN A 113 -9.05 10.41 -3.49
C ASN A 113 -9.07 10.29 -1.94
N SER A 114 -9.89 11.12 -1.31
CA SER A 114 -9.99 11.21 0.16
C SER A 114 -10.64 10.01 0.84
N SER A 115 -11.59 9.36 0.18
CA SER A 115 -12.23 8.16 0.71
C SER A 115 -11.25 7.01 0.83
N ASP A 116 -10.29 6.88 -0.07
CA ASP A 116 -9.27 5.84 -0.06
C ASP A 116 -8.35 6.00 1.15
N MET A 117 -7.89 7.22 1.45
CA MET A 117 -7.05 7.45 2.64
C MET A 117 -7.82 7.22 3.94
N ASN A 118 -9.11 7.58 3.99
CA ASN A 118 -9.95 7.25 5.14
C ASN A 118 -10.10 5.75 5.30
N TYR A 119 -10.34 5.06 4.19
CA TYR A 119 -10.43 3.62 4.15
C TYR A 119 -9.09 3.02 4.61
N LEU A 120 -7.93 3.49 4.15
CA LEU A 120 -6.64 3.00 4.61
C LEU A 120 -6.43 3.16 6.13
N LEU A 121 -6.71 4.36 6.66
CA LEU A 121 -6.51 4.68 8.07
C LEU A 121 -7.54 4.00 8.99
N GLN A 122 -8.75 3.73 8.49
CA GLN A 122 -9.83 3.12 9.27
C GLN A 122 -9.98 1.62 9.03
N CYS A 123 -9.48 1.10 7.90
CA CYS A 123 -9.66 -0.30 7.55
C CYS A 123 -8.72 -1.18 8.33
N MET A 124 -9.36 -1.94 9.22
CA MET A 124 -8.78 -3.07 9.91
C MET A 124 -8.65 -4.26 8.95
N TYR A 125 -7.81 -4.19 7.91
CA TYR A 125 -7.59 -5.35 7.02
C TYR A 125 -7.12 -6.60 7.78
N TRP A 126 -6.45 -6.34 8.91
CA TRP A 126 -5.93 -7.31 9.87
C TRP A 126 -6.87 -7.55 11.07
N GLY A 127 -8.03 -6.88 11.15
CA GLY A 127 -8.97 -7.07 12.27
C GLY A 127 -8.40 -6.67 13.65
N LEU A 128 -7.55 -5.64 13.70
CA LEU A 128 -6.89 -5.14 14.91
C LEU A 128 -7.38 -3.70 15.21
N PRO A 129 -8.60 -3.51 15.75
CA PRO A 129 -9.20 -2.19 16.00
C PRO A 129 -8.40 -1.28 16.93
N GLN A 130 -7.62 -1.88 17.82
CA GLN A 130 -6.85 -1.18 18.84
C GLN A 130 -5.53 -0.61 18.33
N MET A 131 -5.13 -0.93 17.09
CA MET A 131 -3.87 -0.47 16.52
C MET A 131 -4.07 0.83 15.75
N ASP A 132 -3.26 1.83 16.09
CA ASP A 132 -3.11 3.05 15.30
C ASP A 132 -2.17 2.79 14.12
N PHE A 133 -2.74 2.41 12.97
CA PHE A 133 -1.97 2.07 11.77
C PHE A 133 -1.26 3.27 11.12
N SER A 134 -1.68 4.50 11.43
CA SER A 134 -1.03 5.72 10.92
C SER A 134 0.47 5.77 11.25
N GLN A 135 0.87 5.15 12.36
CA GLN A 135 2.25 5.13 12.84
C GLN A 135 3.17 4.19 12.04
N TYR A 136 2.58 3.23 11.32
CA TYR A 136 3.29 2.21 10.55
C TYR A 136 3.30 2.49 9.06
N ILE A 137 2.50 3.45 8.58
CA ILE A 137 2.51 3.84 7.17
C ILE A 137 3.78 4.65 6.89
N ARG A 138 4.65 4.13 6.02
CA ARG A 138 5.91 4.81 5.61
C ARG A 138 5.86 5.42 4.22
N HIS A 139 5.07 4.84 3.32
CA HIS A 139 5.08 5.24 1.92
C HIS A 139 3.65 5.43 1.40
N VAL A 140 3.32 6.67 1.04
CA VAL A 140 2.03 7.01 0.44
C VAL A 140 2.27 7.69 -0.90
N HIS A 141 1.61 7.20 -1.94
CA HIS A 141 1.66 7.77 -3.27
C HIS A 141 0.32 8.41 -3.58
N ILE A 142 0.34 9.69 -3.88
CA ILE A 142 -0.83 10.43 -4.34
C ILE A 142 -0.75 10.50 -5.86
N GLU A 143 -1.65 9.79 -6.54
CA GLU A 143 -1.68 9.79 -8.01
C GLU A 143 -2.47 11.00 -8.51
N VAL A 144 -1.79 11.87 -9.25
CA VAL A 144 -2.38 13.04 -9.90
C VAL A 144 -2.50 12.75 -11.40
N LYS A 145 -3.73 12.65 -11.89
CA LYS A 145 -4.06 12.40 -13.31
C LYS A 145 -4.49 13.68 -14.03
N PRO A 146 -4.24 13.79 -15.36
CA PRO A 146 -4.75 14.90 -16.16
C PRO A 146 -6.28 14.97 -16.14
N ILE A 147 -6.82 16.19 -16.01
CA ILE A 147 -8.28 16.45 -16.12
C ILE A 147 -8.81 16.08 -17.52
N HIS A 148 -7.96 16.15 -18.56
CA HIS A 148 -8.37 15.93 -19.95
C HIS A 148 -8.22 14.48 -20.44
N ALA A 149 -7.66 13.57 -19.63
CA ALA A 149 -7.41 12.18 -20.04
C ALA A 149 -8.59 11.23 -19.77
N VAL A 150 -9.66 11.70 -19.12
CA VAL A 150 -10.83 10.86 -18.85
C VAL A 150 -11.84 11.03 -19.98
N ARG A 151 -11.98 10.02 -20.85
CA ARG A 151 -13.02 9.96 -21.90
C ARG A 151 -14.39 10.30 -21.30
N GLN A 152 -15.13 11.15 -22.00
CA GLN A 152 -16.48 11.59 -21.62
C GLN A 152 -17.46 10.42 -21.40
N ASP A 153 -17.17 9.26 -22.00
CA ASP A 153 -17.98 8.04 -21.88
C ASP A 153 -17.74 7.26 -20.57
N ASP A 154 -16.55 7.37 -19.96
CA ASP A 154 -16.24 6.80 -18.65
C ASP A 154 -16.85 7.62 -17.50
N TRP A 155 -17.41 8.81 -17.79
CA TRP A 155 -17.94 9.73 -16.79
C TRP A 155 -19.22 9.23 -16.11
N SER A 156 -19.94 8.28 -16.74
CA SER A 156 -21.20 7.76 -16.20
C SER A 156 -21.02 6.76 -15.07
N ASN A 157 -19.86 6.11 -14.95
CA ASN A 157 -19.57 5.09 -13.93
C ASN A 157 -18.39 5.43 -13.00
N SER A 158 -17.71 6.55 -13.20
CA SER A 158 -16.50 6.90 -12.44
C SER A 158 -16.69 8.08 -11.49
N SER A 159 -17.41 7.84 -10.41
CA SER A 159 -17.38 8.68 -9.20
C SER A 159 -15.99 8.74 -8.52
N LEU A 160 -14.97 8.11 -9.11
CA LEU A 160 -13.60 7.97 -8.60
C LEU A 160 -12.60 8.96 -9.24
N TYR A 161 -12.95 9.65 -10.33
CA TYR A 161 -12.06 10.62 -10.97
C TYR A 161 -12.49 12.04 -10.65
N TYR A 162 -12.07 12.50 -9.47
CA TYR A 162 -12.28 13.88 -9.06
C TYR A 162 -11.52 14.82 -9.99
N ARG A 163 -12.26 15.77 -10.57
CA ARG A 163 -11.71 16.94 -11.24
C ARG A 163 -10.72 17.62 -10.28
N CYS A 164 -9.45 17.77 -10.66
CA CYS A 164 -8.68 18.93 -10.23
C CYS A 164 -9.19 20.19 -10.94
N LYS A 165 -10.51 20.41 -11.03
CA LYS A 165 -11.01 21.75 -11.36
C LYS A 165 -10.64 22.60 -10.17
N GLU A 166 -9.73 23.54 -10.38
CA GLU A 166 -9.49 24.73 -9.56
C GLU A 166 -9.93 24.55 -8.09
N GLY A 167 -9.10 23.85 -7.31
CA GLY A 167 -9.10 23.99 -5.85
C GLY A 167 -9.94 23.06 -4.96
N VAL A 168 -10.67 22.04 -5.45
CA VAL A 168 -11.71 21.40 -4.60
C VAL A 168 -11.40 20.04 -3.95
N CYS A 169 -10.46 19.20 -4.39
CA CYS A 169 -10.45 17.79 -3.90
C CYS A 169 -9.26 17.33 -3.04
N LEU A 170 -8.30 18.19 -2.75
CA LEU A 170 -7.14 17.86 -1.91
C LEU A 170 -7.17 18.41 -0.46
N PRO A 171 -7.85 19.53 -0.13
CA PRO A 171 -7.79 20.11 1.21
C PRO A 171 -8.17 19.16 2.36
N SER A 172 -9.18 18.32 2.16
CA SER A 172 -9.66 17.37 3.17
C SER A 172 -8.71 16.19 3.42
N ASN A 173 -7.74 15.95 2.52
CA ASN A 173 -6.72 14.92 2.68
C ASN A 173 -5.57 15.36 3.57
N PHE A 174 -5.23 16.65 3.56
CA PHE A 174 -4.04 17.16 4.25
C PHE A 174 -4.12 17.01 5.76
N ALA A 175 -5.27 17.32 6.35
CA ALA A 175 -5.49 17.14 7.78
C ALA A 175 -5.32 15.68 8.25
N LYS A 176 -5.39 14.71 7.33
CA LYS A 176 -5.18 13.29 7.62
C LYS A 176 -3.78 12.82 7.27
N LEU A 177 -3.16 13.40 6.24
CA LEU A 177 -1.75 13.15 5.97
C LEU A 177 -0.85 13.72 7.07
N SER A 178 -1.26 14.80 7.73
CA SER A 178 -0.58 15.30 8.94
C SER A 178 -0.71 14.35 10.15
N SER A 179 -1.60 13.35 10.10
CA SER A 179 -1.63 12.29 11.13
C SER A 179 -0.59 11.20 10.88
N LEU A 180 0.00 11.14 9.69
CA LEU A 180 1.15 10.28 9.44
C LEU A 180 2.36 10.84 10.20
N ARG A 181 3.18 9.97 10.77
CA ARG A 181 4.39 10.41 11.48
C ARG A 181 5.39 11.10 10.55
N GLU A 182 6.28 11.90 11.13
CA GLU A 182 7.43 12.57 10.47
C GLU A 182 8.31 11.67 9.58
N LEU A 183 8.26 10.35 9.81
CA LEU A 183 9.01 9.36 9.03
C LEU A 183 8.28 8.89 7.76
N ALA A 184 7.02 9.26 7.58
CA ALA A 184 6.28 8.93 6.37
C ALA A 184 6.77 9.79 5.20
N THR A 185 6.98 9.12 4.07
CA THR A 185 7.28 9.75 2.78
C THR A 185 6.01 9.75 1.94
N VAL A 186 5.58 10.95 1.54
CA VAL A 186 4.49 11.14 0.58
C VAL A 186 5.10 11.45 -0.78
N ALA A 187 4.91 10.54 -1.73
CA ALA A 187 5.29 10.75 -3.11
C ALA A 187 4.09 11.25 -3.93
N ILE A 188 4.25 12.34 -4.66
CA ILE A 188 3.27 12.78 -5.66
C ILE A 188 3.63 12.15 -6.98
N ARG A 189 2.80 11.25 -7.47
CA ARG A 189 2.97 10.61 -8.77
C ARG A 189 2.19 11.37 -9.82
N ILE A 190 2.90 12.01 -10.73
CA ILE A 190 2.36 12.67 -11.91
C ILE A 190 2.53 11.70 -13.07
N ARG A 191 1.41 11.19 -13.61
CA ARG A 191 1.44 10.43 -14.87
C ARG A 191 1.10 11.37 -16.01
N TYR A 192 2.12 11.79 -16.73
CA TYR A 192 2.01 12.37 -18.05
C TYR A 192 1.96 11.20 -19.04
N GLU A 193 0.81 10.54 -19.11
CA GLU A 193 0.57 9.62 -20.22
C GLU A 193 0.70 10.44 -21.50
N ASP A 194 1.76 10.18 -22.28
CA ASP A 194 1.96 10.77 -23.60
C ASP A 194 0.77 10.30 -24.42
N TRP A 195 -0.24 11.14 -24.56
CA TRP A 195 -1.51 10.90 -25.25
C TRP A 195 -1.32 10.82 -26.76
N ARG A 196 -0.19 10.25 -27.20
CA ARG A 196 0.06 9.74 -28.55
C ARG A 196 -0.70 8.44 -28.79
N TYR A 197 -1.87 8.26 -28.18
CA TYR A 197 -2.76 7.16 -28.50
C TYR A 197 -3.60 7.57 -29.72
N ASP A 198 -3.17 7.03 -30.86
CA ASP A 198 -3.89 6.80 -32.11
C ASP A 198 -4.47 8.01 -32.86
N GLY A 199 -3.61 8.69 -33.63
CA GLY A 199 -3.95 9.19 -34.98
C GLY A 199 -4.98 10.32 -35.10
N VAL A 200 -5.64 10.73 -34.03
CA VAL A 200 -6.56 11.87 -34.06
C VAL A 200 -5.76 13.12 -33.71
N ALA A 201 -5.41 13.88 -34.75
CA ALA A 201 -4.81 15.21 -34.64
C ALA A 201 -5.79 16.20 -33.99
N ASN A 202 -6.09 16.03 -32.69
CA ASN A 202 -6.76 17.06 -31.91
C ASN A 202 -5.70 18.07 -31.47
N THR A 203 -5.61 19.14 -32.24
CA THR A 203 -4.79 20.34 -32.00
C THR A 203 -5.34 21.24 -30.88
N SER A 204 -6.47 20.90 -30.27
CA SER A 204 -7.10 21.70 -29.21
C SER A 204 -6.57 21.31 -27.82
N GLY A 205 -5.47 21.97 -27.44
CA GLY A 205 -5.08 22.10 -26.03
C GLY A 205 -4.02 21.12 -25.57
N ARG A 206 -2.79 21.23 -26.10
CA ARG A 206 -1.61 20.76 -25.37
C ARG A 206 -1.55 21.54 -24.05
N VAL A 207 -2.04 20.95 -22.97
CA VAL A 207 -1.82 21.50 -21.64
C VAL A 207 -0.32 21.44 -21.37
N SER A 208 0.32 22.60 -21.39
CA SER A 208 1.75 22.71 -21.12
C SER A 208 2.02 22.17 -19.72
N MET A 209 3.10 21.42 -19.53
CA MET A 209 3.48 20.94 -18.19
C MET A 209 3.69 22.08 -17.19
N ASP A 210 3.96 23.30 -17.67
CA ASP A 210 4.08 24.51 -16.86
C ASP A 210 2.74 24.93 -16.22
N SER A 211 1.59 24.64 -16.83
CA SER A 211 0.29 24.91 -16.19
C SER A 211 0.00 23.89 -15.07
N TRP A 212 0.42 22.63 -15.23
CA TRP A 212 0.33 21.61 -14.19
C TRP A 212 1.19 21.91 -12.97
N VAL A 213 2.39 22.43 -13.24
CA VAL A 213 3.33 22.94 -12.24
C VAL A 213 2.61 23.92 -11.31
N THR A 214 1.76 24.78 -11.87
CA THR A 214 1.04 25.81 -11.11
C THR A 214 -0.04 25.23 -10.20
N ASP A 215 -0.70 24.14 -10.61
CA ASP A 215 -1.80 23.53 -9.85
C ASP A 215 -1.34 22.53 -8.77
N VAL A 216 -0.24 21.80 -9.02
CA VAL A 216 0.32 20.80 -8.08
C VAL A 216 1.20 21.46 -7.01
N PHE A 217 1.79 22.61 -7.32
CA PHE A 217 2.71 23.30 -6.43
C PHE A 217 2.10 23.73 -5.08
N PRO A 218 0.88 24.31 -5.02
CA PRO A 218 0.23 24.61 -3.73
C PRO A 218 0.04 23.37 -2.85
N LEU A 219 -0.22 22.21 -3.47
CA LEU A 219 -0.37 20.92 -2.79
C LEU A 219 0.96 20.49 -2.14
N LEU A 220 2.07 20.61 -2.86
CA LEU A 220 3.39 20.27 -2.32
C LEU A 220 3.79 21.17 -1.17
N LYS A 221 3.57 22.47 -1.31
CA LYS A 221 3.86 23.43 -0.24
C LYS A 221 3.08 23.11 1.03
N GLN A 222 1.77 22.86 0.90
CA GLN A 222 0.94 22.48 2.05
C GLN A 222 1.39 21.19 2.72
N LEU A 223 1.82 20.18 1.94
CA LEU A 223 2.36 18.94 2.49
C LEU A 223 3.72 19.13 3.18
N ALA A 224 4.55 20.04 2.67
CA ALA A 224 5.83 20.37 3.28
C ALA A 224 5.62 21.10 4.61
N ASP A 225 4.65 22.02 4.65
CA ASP A 225 4.31 22.82 5.83
C ASP A 225 3.81 21.94 7.00
N VAL A 226 3.23 20.76 6.73
CA VAL A 226 2.84 19.78 7.76
C VAL A 226 3.96 18.80 8.14
N GLY A 227 5.20 19.02 7.67
CA GLY A 227 6.39 18.28 8.10
C GLY A 227 6.54 16.89 7.50
N VAL A 228 5.84 16.59 6.40
CA VAL A 228 5.95 15.31 5.71
C VAL A 228 7.12 15.32 4.73
N LYS A 229 7.87 14.22 4.66
CA LYS A 229 8.90 14.07 3.62
C LYS A 229 8.25 13.92 2.27
N LEU A 230 8.62 14.78 1.32
CA LEU A 230 8.00 14.81 0.01
C LEU A 230 8.94 14.27 -1.07
N ALA A 231 8.37 13.48 -1.96
CA ALA A 231 9.01 13.07 -3.20
C ALA A 231 8.07 13.26 -4.38
N VAL A 232 8.62 13.36 -5.58
CA VAL A 232 7.83 13.53 -6.81
C VAL A 232 8.30 12.53 -7.83
N ILE A 233 7.33 11.83 -8.41
CA ILE A 233 7.55 10.80 -9.42
C ILE A 233 6.83 11.25 -10.69
N ILE A 234 7.57 11.45 -11.77
CA ILE A 234 7.00 11.82 -13.07
C ILE A 234 7.14 10.63 -14.02
N ASP A 235 6.05 10.20 -14.65
CA ASP A 235 6.03 9.14 -15.69
C ASP A 235 6.64 7.81 -15.26
N HIS A 236 6.40 7.41 -14.01
CA HIS A 236 6.94 6.16 -13.44
C HIS A 236 8.47 6.14 -13.32
N ARG A 237 9.13 7.29 -13.39
CA ARG A 237 10.59 7.41 -13.31
C ARG A 237 11.07 7.55 -11.86
N GLU A 238 12.34 7.89 -11.71
CA GLU A 238 12.97 8.08 -10.41
C GLU A 238 12.22 9.12 -9.56
N ALA A 239 12.07 8.80 -8.28
CA ALA A 239 11.49 9.69 -7.30
C ALA A 239 12.52 10.77 -6.95
N VAL A 240 12.16 12.04 -7.09
CA VAL A 240 13.02 13.14 -6.67
C VAL A 240 12.50 13.75 -5.38
N GLU A 241 13.36 13.82 -4.37
CA GLU A 241 13.03 14.44 -3.09
C GLU A 241 12.79 15.95 -3.25
N VAL A 242 11.75 16.45 -2.59
CA VAL A 242 11.36 17.86 -2.64
C VAL A 242 11.90 18.57 -1.40
N GLY A 243 13.11 19.12 -1.52
CA GLY A 243 13.68 20.04 -0.54
C GLY A 243 13.02 21.43 -0.50
N PRO A 244 13.29 22.26 0.52
CA PRO A 244 12.77 23.62 0.66
C PRO A 244 13.02 24.53 -0.55
N GLU A 245 14.15 24.33 -1.24
CA GLU A 245 14.54 25.04 -2.46
C GLU A 245 13.60 24.78 -3.64
N HIS A 246 12.77 23.73 -3.58
CA HIS A 246 11.77 23.40 -4.59
C HIS A 246 10.38 23.96 -4.25
N LEU A 247 10.21 24.59 -3.08
CA LEU A 247 8.93 25.12 -2.59
C LEU A 247 8.70 26.58 -2.98
N ASP A 248 9.31 27.02 -4.09
CA ASP A 248 8.92 28.20 -4.85
C ASP A 248 8.68 27.83 -6.33
N ALA A 249 7.95 28.69 -7.08
CA ALA A 249 7.58 28.40 -8.47
C ALA A 249 8.79 28.16 -9.39
N LYS A 250 9.93 28.80 -9.09
CA LYS A 250 11.16 28.70 -9.88
C LYS A 250 11.90 27.39 -9.58
N GLY A 251 12.07 27.06 -8.30
CA GLY A 251 12.66 25.81 -7.82
C GLY A 251 11.88 24.60 -8.31
N TRP A 252 10.55 24.67 -8.23
CA TRP A 252 9.67 23.63 -8.77
C TRP A 252 9.77 23.49 -10.30
N SER A 253 9.78 24.60 -11.05
CA SER A 253 9.99 24.57 -12.50
C SER A 253 11.35 23.95 -12.87
N ASN A 254 12.40 24.27 -12.11
CA ASN A 254 13.73 23.69 -12.29
C ASN A 254 13.75 22.18 -12.00
N LEU A 255 13.08 21.73 -10.93
CA LEU A 255 12.94 20.32 -10.60
C LEU A 255 12.29 19.54 -11.75
N VAL A 256 11.13 20.02 -12.23
CA VAL A 256 10.39 19.38 -13.33
C VAL A 256 11.20 19.35 -14.63
N ARG A 257 11.90 20.45 -14.95
CA ARG A 257 12.81 20.51 -16.10
C ARG A 257 14.01 19.57 -15.95
N GLY A 258 14.55 19.45 -14.74
CA GLY A 258 15.64 18.53 -14.40
C GLY A 258 15.25 17.08 -14.65
N VAL A 259 14.11 16.66 -14.08
CA VAL A 259 13.54 15.33 -14.30
C VAL A 259 13.33 15.06 -15.79
N ARG A 260 12.87 16.05 -16.56
CA ARG A 260 12.73 15.94 -18.02
C ARG A 260 14.06 15.79 -18.77
N ARG A 261 15.13 16.49 -18.36
CA ARG A 261 16.41 16.44 -19.08
C ARG A 261 17.10 15.10 -18.94
N CYS A 262 17.00 14.46 -17.78
CA CYS A 262 17.46 13.08 -17.59
C CYS A 262 16.79 12.10 -18.56
N ASN A 263 15.63 12.45 -19.13
CA ASN A 263 14.81 11.57 -19.97
C ASN A 263 15.17 11.55 -21.45
N TYR A 264 15.97 12.51 -21.93
CA TYR A 264 16.34 12.61 -23.35
C TYR A 264 17.73 12.03 -23.65
N TYR A 265 18.49 11.67 -22.63
CA TYR A 265 19.89 11.23 -22.75
C TYR A 265 20.14 9.80 -22.25
N SER A 266 19.08 9.07 -21.90
CA SER A 266 19.08 7.64 -21.51
C SER A 266 18.34 6.82 -22.56
#